data_AF-I3UFU5-F1
#
_entry.id   AF-I3UFU5-F1
#
_cell.length_a   1.000
_cell.length_b   1.000
_cell.length_c   1.000
_cell.angle_alpha   90.00
_cell.angle_beta   90.00
_cell.angle_gamma   90.00
#
_symmetry.space_group_name_H-M   'P 1'
#
loop_
_entity.id
_entity.type
_entity.pdbx_description
1 polymer ?
#
loop_
_entity_poly.entity_id
_entity_poly.type
_entity_poly.pdbx_seq_one_letter_code
_entity_poly.pdbx_strand_id
1 'polypeptide(L)'
;MNICCEGKTAEKYDNDWSERMTEKFTQYDPAAVLETYDDIAIFMNDAFDTDDFVYIAKALDIVQRAQSMIRIEESKSLFRE
;
A
#
# COMPACT_ATOMS: atom_id res chain seq x y z
N MET A 1 -7.15 -36.63 -50.79
CA MET A 1 -7.43 -35.21 -51.01
C MET A 1 -8.21 -34.71 -49.80
N ASN A 2 -7.54 -34.51 -48.67
CA ASN A 2 -8.16 -33.98 -47.45
C ASN A 2 -7.98 -32.47 -47.46
N ILE A 3 -9.03 -31.72 -47.77
CA ILE A 3 -9.09 -30.30 -47.42
C ILE A 3 -10.41 -30.08 -46.70
N CYS A 4 -10.25 -30.14 -45.38
CA CYS A 4 -11.01 -29.59 -44.27
C CYS A 4 -12.42 -29.05 -44.54
N CYS A 5 -13.38 -29.67 -43.84
CA CYS A 5 -14.54 -29.01 -43.28
C CYS A 5 -14.10 -27.72 -42.55
N GLU A 6 -14.55 -26.56 -43.02
CA GLU A 6 -14.47 -25.30 -42.27
C GLU A 6 -15.48 -25.30 -41.14
N GLY A 7 -15.21 -26.12 -40.12
CA GLY A 7 -15.77 -25.92 -38.79
C GLY A 7 -14.85 -24.99 -38.03
N LYS A 8 -15.17 -23.70 -37.96
CA LYS A 8 -14.80 -22.82 -36.83
C LYS A 8 -15.95 -21.89 -36.51
N THR A 9 -16.75 -22.45 -35.61
CA THR A 9 -17.70 -21.89 -34.66
C THR A 9 -17.41 -20.45 -34.22
N ALA A 10 -18.50 -19.74 -33.99
CA ALA A 10 -18.57 -18.49 -33.25
C ALA A 10 -17.91 -18.65 -31.86
N GLU A 11 -16.65 -18.26 -31.74
CA GLU A 11 -15.93 -18.24 -30.47
C GLU A 11 -14.92 -17.10 -30.51
N LYS A 12 -15.45 -15.88 -30.63
CA LYS A 12 -14.65 -14.65 -30.67
C LYS A 12 -15.24 -13.56 -29.76
N TYR A 13 -15.84 -13.93 -28.63
CA TYR A 13 -16.31 -12.96 -27.64
C TYR A 13 -16.30 -13.49 -26.21
N ASP A 14 -15.25 -14.21 -25.80
CA ASP A 14 -14.96 -14.53 -24.41
C ASP A 14 -13.42 -14.67 -24.37
N ASN A 15 -12.57 -13.78 -23.86
CA ASN A 15 -12.65 -12.95 -22.67
C ASN A 15 -11.61 -11.81 -22.78
N ASP A 16 -12.00 -10.65 -23.30
CA ASP A 16 -11.16 -9.42 -23.26
C ASP A 16 -11.15 -8.78 -21.84
N TRP A 17 -12.02 -9.26 -20.96
CA TRP A 17 -12.26 -8.70 -19.62
C TRP A 17 -11.17 -9.03 -18.59
N SER A 18 -10.27 -9.98 -18.87
CA SER A 18 -9.20 -10.37 -17.95
C SER A 18 -8.00 -9.40 -17.94
N GLU A 19 -7.81 -8.59 -18.99
CA GLU A 19 -6.70 -7.62 -19.05
C GLU A 19 -7.07 -6.24 -18.48
N ARG A 20 -8.38 -5.90 -18.42
CA ARG A 20 -8.85 -4.60 -17.88
C ARG A 20 -9.15 -4.59 -16.39
N MET A 21 -9.21 -5.75 -15.73
CA MET A 21 -9.35 -5.88 -14.27
C MET A 21 -8.04 -6.28 -13.58
N THR A 22 -6.89 -6.15 -14.25
CA THR A 22 -5.60 -6.09 -13.56
C THR A 22 -5.30 -4.66 -13.15
N GLU A 23 -6.17 -4.09 -12.32
CA GLU A 23 -5.87 -2.84 -11.63
C GLU A 23 -4.63 -3.09 -10.75
N LYS A 24 -3.56 -2.33 -10.98
CA LYS A 24 -2.33 -2.44 -10.19
C LYS A 24 -2.61 -1.88 -8.79
N PHE A 25 -3.02 -2.74 -7.87
CA PHE A 25 -3.10 -2.39 -6.46
C PHE A 25 -1.68 -2.16 -5.94
N THR A 26 -1.32 -0.89 -5.72
CA THR A 26 -0.13 -0.55 -4.96
C THR A 26 -0.40 -0.80 -3.48
N GLN A 27 0.53 -1.50 -2.81
CA GLN A 27 0.44 -1.68 -1.37
C GLN A 27 0.62 -0.32 -0.69
N TYR A 28 -0.44 0.17 -0.04
CA TYR A 28 -0.37 1.40 0.76
C TYR A 28 0.26 1.08 2.11
N ASP A 29 1.38 1.74 2.42
CA ASP A 29 2.00 1.66 3.75
C ASP A 29 1.74 2.97 4.51
N PRO A 30 0.91 2.96 5.57
CA PRO A 30 0.66 4.14 6.38
C PRO A 30 1.90 4.65 7.12
N ALA A 31 2.94 3.83 7.30
CA ALA A 31 4.18 4.30 7.91
C ALA A 31 4.98 5.23 6.96
N ALA A 32 4.79 5.10 5.64
CA ALA A 32 5.53 5.87 4.64
C ALA A 32 5.09 7.33 4.55
N VAL A 33 3.92 7.69 5.07
CA VAL A 33 3.41 9.07 5.08
C VAL A 33 3.77 9.82 6.37
N LEU A 34 4.31 9.13 7.37
CA LEU A 34 4.69 9.70 8.66
C LEU A 34 6.17 10.08 8.64
N GLU A 35 6.48 11.20 7.98
CA GLU A 35 7.87 11.67 7.78
C GLU A 35 8.37 12.54 8.93
N THR A 36 7.47 13.16 9.70
CA THR A 36 7.81 14.08 10.79
C THR A 36 7.19 13.67 12.12
N TYR A 37 7.75 14.19 13.22
CA TYR A 37 7.17 13.98 14.56
C TYR A 37 5.79 14.62 14.72
N ASP A 38 5.49 15.70 13.97
CA ASP A 38 4.16 16.34 13.98
C ASP A 38 3.11 15.43 13.30
N ASP A 39 3.44 14.77 12.19
CA ASP A 39 2.54 13.82 11.54
C ASP A 39 2.20 12.65 12.46
N ILE A 40 3.19 12.15 13.20
CA ILE A 40 3.00 11.10 14.21
C ILE A 40 2.06 11.57 15.32
N ALA A 41 2.21 12.81 15.79
CA ALA A 41 1.38 13.35 16.86
C ALA A 41 -0.09 13.47 16.43
N ILE A 42 -0.34 13.96 15.22
CA ILE A 42 -1.69 14.05 14.64
C ILE A 42 -2.30 12.65 14.49
N PHE A 43 -1.55 11.71 13.90
CA PHE A 43 -2.00 10.34 13.70
C PHE A 43 -2.35 9.62 15.01
N MET A 44 -1.54 9.81 16.05
CA MET A 44 -1.81 9.24 17.37
C MET A 44 -3.00 9.89 18.06
N ASN A 45 -3.20 11.21 17.89
CA ASN A 45 -4.37 11.89 18.41
C ASN A 45 -5.67 11.32 17.81
N ASP A 46 -5.70 11.16 16.47
CA ASP A 46 -6.84 10.55 15.78
C ASP A 46 -7.08 9.12 16.24
N ALA A 47 -6.02 8.36 16.55
CA ALA A 47 -6.15 7.02 17.10
C ALA A 47 -6.72 7.01 18.53
N PHE A 48 -6.33 7.96 19.39
CA PHE A 48 -6.88 8.08 20.73
C PHE A 48 -8.35 8.51 20.73
N ASP A 49 -8.78 9.33 19.77
CA ASP A 49 -10.18 9.74 19.62
C ASP A 49 -11.14 8.59 19.29
N THR A 50 -10.61 7.45 18.81
CA THR A 50 -11.43 6.24 18.56
C THR A 50 -11.82 5.48 19.83
N ASP A 51 -11.13 5.73 20.95
CA ASP A 51 -11.29 5.03 22.24
C ASP A 51 -11.24 3.48 22.13
N ASP A 52 -10.61 2.96 21.06
CA ASP A 52 -10.41 1.53 20.82
C ASP A 52 -8.94 1.14 21.04
N PHE A 53 -8.70 0.38 22.11
CA PHE A 53 -7.36 -0.12 22.47
C PHE A 53 -6.69 -0.94 21.35
N VAL A 54 -7.46 -1.68 20.55
CA VAL A 54 -6.93 -2.48 19.43
C VAL A 54 -6.48 -1.56 18.31
N TYR A 55 -7.22 -0.48 18.05
CA TYR A 55 -6.86 0.50 17.03
C TYR A 55 -5.62 1.30 17.46
N ILE A 56 -5.56 1.73 18.72
CA ILE A 56 -4.40 2.42 19.29
C ILE A 56 -3.14 1.54 19.22
N ALA A 57 -3.25 0.24 19.53
CA ALA A 57 -2.12 -0.69 19.43
C ALA A 57 -1.63 -0.85 17.98
N LYS A 58 -2.55 -0.88 17.00
CA LYS A 58 -2.17 -0.91 15.57
C LYS A 58 -1.49 0.39 15.13
N ALA A 59 -1.99 1.53 15.58
CA ALA A 59 -1.39 2.83 15.29
C ALA A 59 0.04 2.90 15.86
N LEU A 60 0.26 2.40 17.07
CA LEU A 60 1.59 2.32 17.70
C LEU A 60 2.59 1.49 16.87
N ASP A 61 2.19 0.34 16.31
CA ASP A 61 3.06 -0.48 15.46
C ASP A 61 3.50 0.28 14.19
N ILE A 62 2.59 1.04 13.58
CA ILE A 62 2.86 1.87 12.41
C ILE A 62 3.82 3.01 12.76
N VAL A 63 3.57 3.69 13.87
CA VAL A 63 4.40 4.79 14.37
C VAL A 63 5.81 4.31 14.72
N GLN A 64 5.95 3.13 15.32
CA GLN A 64 7.26 2.57 15.65
C GLN A 64 8.13 2.37 14.39
N ARG A 65 7.52 1.92 13.29
CA ARG A 65 8.19 1.80 11.99
C ARG A 65 8.58 3.16 11.42
N ALA A 66 7.68 4.13 11.45
CA ALA A 66 7.95 5.50 11.00
C ALA A 66 9.09 6.16 11.78
N GLN A 67 9.08 6.08 13.11
CA GLN A 67 10.12 6.65 13.97
C GLN A 67 11.52 6.09 13.70
N SER A 68 11.62 4.82 13.29
CA SER A 68 12.91 4.24 12.90
C SER A 68 13.50 5.00 11.69
N MET A 69 12.66 5.39 10.73
CA MET A 69 13.11 6.09 9.53
C MET A 69 13.53 7.53 9.84
N ILE A 70 12.74 8.23 10.66
CA ILE A 70 13.03 9.62 11.09
C ILE A 70 14.39 9.70 11.80
N ARG A 71 14.62 8.83 12.81
CA ARG A 71 15.88 8.80 13.55
C ARG A 71 17.10 8.55 12.68
N ILE A 72 16.95 7.72 11.64
CA ILE A 72 18.05 7.44 10.70
C ILE A 72 18.41 8.71 9.92
N GLU A 73 17.43 9.46 9.42
CA GLU A 73 17.68 10.69 8.67
C GLU A 73 18.32 11.77 9.57
N GLU A 74 17.87 11.93 10.81
CA GLU A 74 18.49 12.83 11.81
C GLU A 74 19.94 12.46 12.11
N SER A 75 20.23 11.16 12.27
CA SER A 75 21.60 10.70 12.53
C SER A 75 22.55 10.94 11.35
N LYS A 76 22.01 10.88 10.13
CA LYS A 76 22.73 11.05 8.87
C LYS A 76 23.01 12.52 8.56
N SER A 77 22.15 13.44 8.96
CA SER A 77 22.47 14.88 8.90
C SER A 77 23.60 15.24 9.85
N LEU A 78 23.60 14.69 11.07
CA LEU A 78 24.62 14.97 12.09
C LEU A 78 26.03 14.47 11.70
N PHE A 79 26.12 13.39 10.91
CA PHE A 79 27.41 12.82 10.48
C PHE A 79 28.03 13.52 9.26
N ARG A 80 27.37 14.54 8.69
CA ARG A 80 27.85 15.30 7.53
C ARG A 80 28.42 16.68 7.88
N GLU A 81 28.57 16.97 9.16
CA GLU A 81 29.13 18.21 9.71
C GLU A 81 30.62 18.06 10.08
#